data_AF-W4GK04-F1
#
_entry.id   AF-W4GK04-F1
#
_cell.length_a   1.000
_cell.length_b   1.000
_cell.length_c   1.000
_cell.angle_alpha   90.00
_cell.angle_beta   90.00
_cell.angle_gamma   90.00
#
_symmetry.space_group_name_H-M   'P 1'
#
loop_
_entity.id
_entity.type
_entity.pdbx_description
1 polymer ?
#
loop_
_entity_poly.entity_id
_entity_poly.type
_entity_poly.pdbx_seq_one_letter_code
_entity_poly.pdbx_strand_id
1 'polypeptide(L)'
;MCGLLTFRRAKPRVFKWNMTVFLAPSLKSGLVTSPSTSPPSPKDYRPQRYMRVIALAGLGYMSATVFGSLTYLSLTKTNMANDFWWANYNASREHVFIARMYNCETVLRPEANSIALDDHIFVDDTNYSSVLATAVGVSMPSLCVSQIKLADATKLEAVVRGLRHMDACMAP
;
A
#
# COMPACT_ATOMS: atom_id res chain seq x y z
N MET A 1 36.48 -51.36 -5.48
CA MET A 1 36.07 -50.68 -6.72
C MET A 1 35.44 -49.35 -6.35
N CYS A 2 36.08 -48.25 -6.77
CA CYS A 2 35.80 -46.89 -6.33
C CYS A 2 34.60 -46.32 -7.12
N GLY A 3 33.49 -46.03 -6.44
CA GLY A 3 32.30 -45.42 -7.04
C GLY A 3 32.47 -43.91 -7.18
N LEU A 4 32.70 -43.46 -8.41
CA LEU A 4 32.87 -42.05 -8.79
C LEU A 4 31.53 -41.31 -8.70
N LEU A 5 31.31 -40.52 -7.65
CA LEU A 5 30.17 -39.61 -7.55
C LEU A 5 30.33 -38.48 -8.57
N THR A 6 29.62 -38.59 -9.70
CA THR A 6 29.55 -37.54 -10.70
C THR A 6 28.63 -36.41 -10.20
N PHE A 7 29.24 -35.36 -9.67
CA PHE A 7 28.53 -34.10 -9.37
C PHE A 7 28.16 -33.42 -10.69
N ARG A 8 26.95 -33.70 -11.19
CA ARG A 8 26.40 -33.04 -12.37
C ARG A 8 26.10 -31.57 -12.01
N ARG A 9 26.99 -30.67 -12.42
CA ARG A 9 26.87 -29.22 -12.23
C ARG A 9 25.58 -28.74 -12.91
N ALA A 10 24.54 -28.43 -12.13
CA ALA A 10 23.34 -27.82 -12.66
C ALA A 10 23.70 -26.45 -13.25
N LYS A 11 23.39 -26.23 -14.53
CA LYS A 11 23.52 -24.92 -15.18
C LYS A 11 22.61 -23.93 -14.44
N PRO A 12 23.12 -22.80 -13.90
CA PRO A 12 22.26 -21.77 -13.35
C PRO A 12 21.46 -21.16 -14.50
N ARG A 13 20.13 -21.22 -14.40
CA ARG A 13 19.22 -20.48 -15.29
C ARG A 13 19.37 -19.00 -14.93
N VAL A 14 20.01 -18.23 -15.80
CA VAL A 14 20.18 -16.79 -15.61
C VAL A 14 18.83 -16.12 -15.84
N PHE A 15 18.16 -15.71 -14.76
CA PHE A 15 17.03 -14.79 -14.82
C PHE A 15 17.56 -13.43 -15.25
N LYS A 16 17.07 -12.94 -16.39
CA LYS A 16 17.50 -11.71 -17.06
C LYS A 16 16.93 -10.49 -16.33
N TRP A 17 17.49 -10.15 -15.18
CA TRP A 17 17.39 -8.80 -14.62
C TRP A 17 18.57 -7.99 -15.12
N ASN A 18 18.27 -6.82 -15.69
CA ASN A 18 19.25 -5.88 -16.25
C ASN A 18 20.02 -5.15 -15.12
N MET A 19 20.55 -5.90 -14.17
CA MET A 19 21.44 -5.39 -13.13
C MET A 19 22.88 -5.52 -13.62
N THR A 20 23.61 -4.42 -13.62
CA THR A 20 25.07 -4.44 -13.78
C THR A 20 25.67 -5.14 -12.57
N VAL A 21 25.83 -6.46 -12.68
CA VAL A 21 26.56 -7.26 -11.69
C VAL A 21 28.00 -6.77 -11.71
N PHE A 22 28.45 -6.17 -10.61
CA PHE A 22 29.87 -5.88 -10.42
C PHE A 22 30.62 -7.22 -10.46
N LEU A 23 31.45 -7.42 -11.48
CA LEU A 23 32.34 -8.58 -11.53
C LEU A 23 33.21 -8.56 -10.27
N ALA A 24 33.24 -9.67 -9.55
CA ALA A 24 34.17 -9.85 -8.45
C ALA A 24 35.61 -9.57 -8.97
N PRO A 25 36.42 -8.76 -8.26
CA PRO A 25 37.77 -8.50 -8.70
C PRO A 25 38.53 -9.83 -8.74
N SER A 26 38.98 -10.24 -9.94
CA SER A 26 39.84 -11.41 -10.04
C SER A 26 41.16 -11.05 -9.37
N LEU A 27 41.42 -11.65 -8.20
CA LEU A 27 42.76 -11.66 -7.62
C LEU A 27 43.67 -12.39 -8.60
N LYS A 28 44.45 -11.62 -9.38
CA LYS A 28 45.57 -12.19 -10.12
C LYS A 28 46.59 -12.63 -9.09
N SER A 29 46.59 -13.92 -8.76
CA SER A 29 47.71 -14.60 -8.11
C SER A 29 48.88 -14.65 -9.10
N GLY A 30 49.47 -13.47 -9.33
CA GLY A 30 50.68 -13.30 -10.11
C GLY A 30 51.88 -13.58 -9.24
N LEU A 31 52.40 -14.80 -9.41
CA LEU A 31 53.72 -15.25 -9.02
C LEU A 31 54.78 -14.13 -9.13
N VAL A 32 55.61 -14.01 -8.09
CA VAL A 32 56.83 -13.19 -8.04
C VAL A 32 57.56 -13.27 -9.38
N THR A 33 57.66 -12.13 -10.07
CA THR A 33 58.54 -11.95 -11.24
C THR A 33 59.30 -10.65 -11.04
N SER A 34 60.63 -10.76 -11.24
CA SER A 34 61.73 -9.79 -11.16
C SER A 34 61.44 -8.30 -11.37
N PRO A 35 62.31 -7.41 -10.84
CA PRO A 35 62.17 -5.96 -11.01
C PRO A 35 62.40 -5.56 -12.46
N SER A 36 61.30 -5.42 -13.21
CA SER A 36 61.28 -4.75 -14.51
C SER A 36 61.07 -3.26 -14.29
N THR A 37 62.13 -2.49 -14.50
CA THR A 37 62.15 -1.02 -14.57
C THR A 37 61.27 -0.57 -15.74
N SER A 38 60.00 -0.25 -15.46
CA SER A 38 59.15 0.50 -16.38
C SER A 38 59.07 1.96 -15.89
N PRO A 39 59.03 2.94 -16.81
CA PRO A 39 58.96 4.34 -16.42
C PRO A 39 57.65 4.62 -15.67
N PRO A 40 57.65 5.50 -14.65
CA PRO A 40 56.46 5.80 -13.88
C PRO A 40 55.38 6.40 -14.80
N SER A 41 54.20 5.77 -14.80
CA SER A 41 53.00 6.29 -15.45
C SER A 41 52.74 7.75 -15.00
N PRO A 42 52.37 8.68 -15.91
CA PRO A 42 52.05 10.05 -15.55
C PRO A 42 50.97 10.03 -14.46
N LYS A 43 51.30 10.54 -13.27
CA LYS A 43 50.31 10.75 -12.23
C LYS A 43 49.41 11.89 -12.69
N ASP A 44 48.19 11.57 -13.08
CA ASP A 44 47.14 12.56 -13.37
C ASP A 44 46.92 13.41 -12.11
N TYR A 45 47.66 14.52 -12.00
CA TYR A 45 47.58 15.46 -10.90
C TYR A 45 46.30 16.29 -11.09
N ARG A 46 45.15 15.70 -10.80
CA ARG A 46 43.91 16.45 -10.70
C ARG A 46 44.08 17.47 -9.57
N PRO A 47 43.88 18.77 -9.82
CA PRO A 47 44.17 19.81 -8.84
C PRO A 47 43.35 19.56 -7.57
N GLN A 48 44.03 19.48 -6.42
CA GLN A 48 43.43 19.10 -5.13
C GLN A 48 42.23 19.99 -4.74
N ARG A 49 42.19 21.24 -5.23
CA ARG A 49 41.07 22.16 -5.06
C ARG A 49 39.81 21.69 -5.78
N TYR A 50 39.93 21.15 -6.99
CA TYR A 50 38.81 20.61 -7.77
C TYR A 50 38.16 19.41 -7.06
N MET A 51 38.98 18.49 -6.54
CA MET A 51 38.49 17.35 -5.75
C MET A 51 37.78 17.79 -4.46
N ARG A 52 38.29 18.84 -3.78
CA ARG A 52 37.63 19.41 -2.59
C ARG A 52 36.28 20.04 -2.92
N VAL A 53 36.17 20.77 -4.03
CA VAL A 53 34.90 21.38 -4.47
C VAL A 53 33.88 20.30 -4.81
N ILE A 54 34.28 19.24 -5.52
CA ILE A 54 33.40 18.10 -5.81
C ILE A 54 32.94 17.41 -4.52
N ALA A 55 33.85 17.19 -3.56
CA ALA A 55 33.50 16.58 -2.28
C ALA A 55 32.50 17.42 -1.48
N LEU A 56 32.69 18.75 -1.44
CA LEU A 56 31.76 19.67 -0.78
C LEU A 56 30.40 19.73 -1.49
N ALA A 57 30.40 19.76 -2.82
CA ALA A 57 29.17 19.69 -3.61
C ALA A 57 28.40 18.39 -3.37
N GLY A 58 29.11 17.25 -3.31
CA GLY A 58 28.53 15.95 -2.98
C GLY A 58 27.97 15.90 -1.56
N LEU A 59 28.68 16.46 -0.57
CA LEU A 59 28.20 16.56 0.81
C LEU A 59 26.95 17.46 0.92
N GLY A 60 26.95 18.59 0.22
CA GLY A 60 25.80 19.48 0.10
C GLY A 60 24.59 18.78 -0.52
N TYR A 61 24.81 18.04 -1.61
CA TYR A 61 23.76 17.25 -2.26
C TYR A 61 23.17 16.19 -1.33
N MET A 62 24.02 15.43 -0.64
CA MET A 62 23.55 14.39 0.30
C MET A 62 22.77 14.99 1.46
N SER A 63 23.28 16.06 2.08
CA SER A 63 22.58 16.74 3.19
C SER A 63 21.25 17.35 2.75
N ALA A 64 21.20 18.01 1.58
CA ALA A 64 19.96 18.54 1.02
C ALA A 64 18.95 17.42 0.71
N THR A 65 19.42 16.28 0.20
CA THR A 65 18.56 15.11 -0.07
C THR A 65 17.99 14.52 1.21
N VAL A 66 18.81 14.36 2.25
CA VAL A 66 18.35 13.88 3.56
C VAL A 66 17.35 14.86 4.18
N PHE A 67 17.65 16.16 4.15
CA PHE A 67 16.77 17.18 4.70
C PHE A 67 15.44 17.25 3.94
N GLY A 68 15.48 17.17 2.61
CA GLY A 68 14.29 17.10 1.77
C GLY A 68 13.43 15.87 2.09
N SER A 69 14.05 14.70 2.29
CA SER A 69 13.36 13.47 2.70
C SER A 69 12.69 13.61 4.07
N LEU A 70 13.40 14.13 5.08
CA LEU A 70 12.86 14.36 6.42
C LEU A 70 11.72 15.40 6.42
N THR A 71 11.87 16.46 5.64
CA THR A 71 10.84 17.51 5.47
C THR A 71 9.61 16.93 4.80
N TYR A 72 9.78 16.15 3.74
CA TYR A 72 8.70 15.46 3.03
C TYR A 72 7.94 14.50 3.96
N LEU A 73 8.65 13.68 4.73
CA LEU A 73 8.04 12.79 5.71
C LEU A 73 7.30 13.57 6.80
N SER A 74 7.85 14.70 7.26
CA SER A 74 7.20 15.53 8.28
C SER A 74 5.92 16.18 7.76
N LEU A 75 5.93 16.68 6.53
CA LEU A 75 4.76 17.28 5.89
C LEU A 75 3.69 16.23 5.57
N THR A 76 4.13 15.03 5.17
CA THR A 76 3.23 13.93 4.83
C THR A 76 2.73 13.20 6.08
N LYS A 77 3.33 13.40 7.26
CA LYS A 77 2.93 12.73 8.51
C LYS A 77 1.44 12.88 8.85
N THR A 78 0.85 14.05 8.60
CA THR A 78 -0.57 14.30 8.86
C THR A 78 -1.48 13.68 7.80
N ASN A 79 -0.99 13.53 6.57
CA ASN A 79 -1.69 12.85 5.48
C ASN A 79 -1.64 11.33 5.67
N MET A 80 -0.46 10.78 5.95
CA MET A 80 -0.21 9.34 6.21
C MET A 80 -0.68 8.85 7.58
N ALA A 81 -1.41 9.66 8.35
CA ALA A 81 -1.95 9.23 9.63
C ALA A 81 -3.11 8.21 9.49
N ASN A 82 -3.65 8.05 8.28
CA ASN A 82 -4.69 7.08 7.94
C ASN A 82 -4.38 6.37 6.62
N ASP A 83 -4.98 5.20 6.40
CA ASP A 83 -4.83 4.40 5.17
C ASP A 83 -5.41 5.10 3.92
N PHE A 84 -6.20 6.18 4.11
CA PHE A 84 -6.79 6.98 3.04
C PHE A 84 -5.88 8.13 2.56
N TRP A 85 -4.78 8.38 3.26
CA TRP A 85 -3.82 9.46 3.02
C TRP A 85 -4.44 10.88 3.03
N TRP A 86 -5.55 11.06 3.75
CA TRP A 86 -6.26 12.35 3.84
C TRP A 86 -5.83 13.13 5.09
N ALA A 87 -5.38 14.37 4.90
CA ALA A 87 -5.06 15.26 6.02
C ALA A 87 -6.26 15.42 6.96
N ASN A 88 -6.00 15.29 8.26
CA ASN A 88 -6.97 15.50 9.35
C ASN A 88 -8.16 14.52 9.37
N TYR A 89 -8.19 13.52 8.49
CA TYR A 89 -9.24 12.52 8.50
C TYR A 89 -9.07 11.59 9.71
N ASN A 90 -10.11 11.52 10.54
CA ASN A 90 -10.18 10.72 11.75
C ASN A 90 -11.18 9.60 11.54
N ALA A 91 -10.65 8.40 11.30
CA ALA A 91 -11.44 7.19 11.10
C ALA A 91 -12.39 6.90 12.27
N SER A 92 -12.07 7.28 13.52
CA SER A 92 -12.98 7.06 14.65
C SER A 92 -14.22 7.95 14.63
N ARG A 93 -14.20 9.06 13.88
CA ARG A 93 -15.31 10.03 13.82
C ARG A 93 -16.06 9.91 12.49
N GLU A 94 -15.34 10.14 11.41
CA GLU A 94 -15.93 10.25 10.07
C GLU A 94 -16.41 8.89 9.58
N HIS A 95 -15.63 7.82 9.80
CA HIS A 95 -16.05 6.48 9.38
C HIS A 95 -17.28 6.00 10.16
N VAL A 96 -17.36 6.33 11.45
CA VAL A 96 -18.51 5.97 12.30
C VAL A 96 -19.75 6.75 11.87
N PHE A 97 -19.62 8.03 11.53
CA PHE A 97 -20.72 8.82 10.98
C PHE A 97 -21.28 8.19 9.70
N ILE A 98 -20.42 7.90 8.72
CA ILE A 98 -20.84 7.29 7.46
C ILE A 98 -21.49 5.92 7.69
N ALA A 99 -20.91 5.09 8.56
CA ALA A 99 -21.48 3.78 8.88
C ALA A 99 -22.87 3.90 9.53
N ARG A 100 -23.04 4.81 10.49
CA ARG A 100 -24.34 4.99 11.16
C ARG A 100 -25.39 5.57 10.22
N MET A 101 -25.03 6.57 9.41
CA MET A 101 -25.90 7.13 8.37
C MET A 101 -26.35 6.05 7.40
N TYR A 102 -25.41 5.26 6.87
CA TYR A 102 -25.72 4.18 5.93
C TYR A 102 -26.68 3.14 6.55
N ASN A 103 -26.45 2.76 7.80
CA ASN A 103 -27.30 1.80 8.51
C ASN A 103 -28.72 2.33 8.70
N CYS A 104 -28.88 3.61 9.03
CA CYS A 104 -30.18 4.26 9.15
C CYS A 104 -30.89 4.34 7.80
N GLU A 105 -30.20 4.82 6.76
CA GLU A 105 -30.79 4.98 5.42
C GLU A 105 -31.15 3.65 4.76
N THR A 106 -30.39 2.57 5.03
CA THR A 106 -30.74 1.23 4.53
C THR A 106 -32.10 0.76 5.04
N VAL A 107 -32.48 1.14 6.27
CA VAL A 107 -33.77 0.78 6.87
C VAL A 107 -34.87 1.76 6.47
N LEU A 108 -34.56 3.05 6.45
CA LEU A 108 -35.54 4.10 6.16
C LEU A 108 -35.89 4.21 4.67
N ARG A 109 -34.91 3.99 3.78
CA ARG A 109 -35.02 4.20 2.33
C ARG A 109 -34.31 3.10 1.53
N PRO A 110 -34.84 1.86 1.54
CA PRO A 110 -34.22 0.74 0.84
C PRO A 110 -34.18 0.89 -0.70
N GLU A 111 -35.01 1.76 -1.29
CA GLU A 111 -35.05 2.02 -2.73
C GLU A 111 -34.50 3.40 -3.13
N ALA A 112 -33.68 4.04 -2.27
CA ALA A 112 -33.02 5.28 -2.64
C ALA A 112 -31.93 5.03 -3.70
N ASN A 113 -32.14 5.57 -4.91
CA ASN A 113 -31.20 5.40 -6.03
C ASN A 113 -29.96 6.30 -5.95
N SER A 114 -30.08 7.45 -5.28
CA SER A 114 -28.95 8.35 -5.03
C SER A 114 -29.17 9.13 -3.74
N ILE A 115 -28.09 9.24 -2.96
CA ILE A 115 -28.07 9.98 -1.69
C ILE A 115 -26.95 11.02 -1.82
N ALA A 116 -27.30 12.29 -1.65
CA ALA A 116 -26.32 13.37 -1.56
C ALA A 116 -25.80 13.42 -0.12
N LEU A 117 -24.55 13.00 0.10
CA LEU A 117 -23.92 13.00 1.43
C LEU A 117 -23.81 14.39 2.08
N ASP A 118 -23.89 15.44 1.27
CA ASP A 118 -23.79 16.85 1.70
C ASP A 118 -25.16 17.44 2.11
N ASP A 119 -26.24 16.66 2.03
CA ASP A 119 -27.55 17.12 2.47
C ASP A 119 -27.67 17.04 4.00
N HIS A 120 -28.10 18.15 4.60
CA HIS A 120 -28.29 18.30 6.04
C HIS A 120 -29.31 17.32 6.65
N ILE A 121 -30.18 16.73 5.82
CA ILE A 121 -31.17 15.74 6.27
C ILE A 121 -30.54 14.46 6.85
N PHE A 122 -29.25 14.21 6.56
CA PHE A 122 -28.51 13.04 7.03
C PHE A 122 -27.63 13.33 8.26
N VAL A 123 -27.75 14.52 8.86
CA VAL A 123 -27.07 14.85 10.11
C VAL A 123 -27.65 14.03 11.24
N ASP A 124 -26.77 13.43 12.02
CA ASP A 124 -27.13 12.64 13.19
C ASP A 124 -26.96 13.46 14.49
N ASP A 125 -27.80 13.18 15.49
CA ASP A 125 -27.78 13.85 16.80
C ASP A 125 -26.60 13.40 17.68
N THR A 126 -25.75 12.48 17.21
CA THR A 126 -24.65 11.96 18.01
C THR A 126 -23.46 12.92 18.08
N ASN A 127 -22.85 12.99 19.25
CA ASN A 127 -21.69 13.84 19.47
C ASN A 127 -20.41 13.12 19.05
N TYR A 128 -19.88 13.47 17.87
CA TYR A 128 -18.62 12.95 17.35
C TYR A 128 -17.38 13.66 17.91
N SER A 129 -17.48 14.47 18.96
CA SER A 129 -16.33 15.23 19.49
C SER A 129 -15.25 14.31 20.08
N SER A 130 -13.98 14.67 19.85
CA SER A 130 -12.80 13.91 20.29
C SER A 130 -12.58 13.84 21.80
N VAL A 131 -13.44 14.47 22.60
CA VAL A 131 -13.33 14.57 24.07
C VAL A 131 -14.07 13.41 24.76
N LEU A 132 -14.90 12.65 24.04
CA LEU A 132 -15.63 11.55 24.65
C LEU A 132 -14.72 10.35 24.94
N ALA A 133 -14.74 9.88 26.18
CA ALA A 133 -14.02 8.68 26.63
C ALA A 133 -14.58 7.38 26.01
N THR A 134 -15.76 7.44 25.41
CA THR A 134 -16.43 6.30 24.78
C THR A 134 -16.53 6.56 23.28
N ALA A 135 -15.92 5.68 22.48
CA ALA A 135 -16.06 5.71 21.03
C ALA A 135 -17.54 5.54 20.65
N VAL A 136 -18.02 6.36 19.72
CA VAL A 136 -19.38 6.22 19.18
C VAL A 136 -19.48 4.86 18.49
N GLY A 137 -20.39 4.01 18.99
CA GLY A 137 -20.60 2.68 18.45
C GLY A 137 -21.47 2.70 17.21
N VAL A 138 -21.13 1.90 16.21
CA VAL A 138 -22.01 1.61 15.08
C VAL A 138 -22.95 0.47 15.50
N SER A 139 -24.24 0.76 15.58
CA SER A 139 -25.27 -0.26 15.83
C SER A 139 -26.00 -0.59 14.53
N MET A 140 -26.24 -1.88 14.32
CA MET A 140 -27.08 -2.40 13.24
C MET A 140 -28.30 -3.08 13.86
N PRO A 141 -29.52 -2.79 13.38
CA PRO A 141 -30.69 -3.55 13.79
C PRO A 141 -30.49 -5.03 13.44
N SER A 142 -30.68 -5.93 14.41
CA SER A 142 -30.48 -7.38 14.23
C SER A 142 -31.34 -8.00 13.14
N LEU A 143 -32.49 -7.37 12.83
CA LEU A 143 -33.45 -7.81 11.82
C LEU A 143 -33.21 -7.19 10.44
N CYS A 144 -32.23 -6.31 10.28
CA CYS A 144 -31.96 -5.60 9.02
C CYS A 144 -31.79 -6.59 7.85
N VAL A 145 -30.99 -7.65 8.04
CA VAL A 145 -30.76 -8.67 7.03
C VAL A 145 -32.07 -9.40 6.64
N SER A 146 -32.89 -9.77 7.62
CA SER A 146 -34.17 -10.42 7.35
C SER A 146 -35.16 -9.50 6.63
N GLN A 147 -35.18 -8.21 6.98
CA GLN A 147 -36.07 -7.22 6.35
C GLN A 147 -35.69 -6.99 4.89
N ILE A 148 -34.40 -6.82 4.59
CA ILE A 148 -33.92 -6.65 3.22
C ILE A 148 -34.25 -7.89 2.38
N LYS A 149 -34.01 -9.09 2.93
CA LYS A 149 -34.33 -10.36 2.25
C LYS A 149 -35.82 -10.50 1.97
N LEU A 150 -36.67 -10.16 2.95
CA LEU A 150 -38.11 -10.22 2.77
C LEU A 150 -38.59 -9.19 1.74
N ALA A 151 -38.10 -7.95 1.83
CA ALA A 151 -38.43 -6.89 0.89
C ALA A 151 -38.13 -7.30 -0.55
N ASP A 152 -36.97 -7.91 -0.79
CA ASP A 152 -36.61 -8.40 -2.12
C ASP A 152 -37.44 -9.62 -2.54
N ALA A 153 -37.69 -10.57 -1.62
CA ALA A 153 -38.54 -11.73 -1.88
C ALA A 153 -40.00 -11.38 -2.17
N THR A 154 -40.51 -10.25 -1.66
CA THR A 154 -41.87 -9.77 -1.94
C THR A 154 -42.00 -9.05 -3.30
N LYS A 155 -40.90 -8.76 -4.00
CA LYS A 155 -40.98 -8.12 -5.33
C LYS A 155 -41.57 -9.09 -6.34
N LEU A 156 -42.52 -8.61 -7.14
CA LEU A 156 -43.24 -9.44 -8.12
C LEU A 156 -42.29 -10.21 -9.04
N GLU A 157 -41.22 -9.58 -9.52
CA GLU A 157 -40.24 -10.25 -10.37
C GLU A 157 -39.49 -11.37 -9.65
N ALA A 158 -39.10 -11.14 -8.39
CA ALA A 158 -38.44 -12.14 -7.57
C ALA A 158 -39.38 -13.31 -7.27
N VAL A 159 -40.66 -13.03 -6.99
CA VAL A 159 -41.71 -14.04 -6.80
C VAL A 159 -41.91 -14.85 -8.07
N VAL A 160 -42.11 -14.21 -9.22
CA VAL A 160 -42.33 -14.90 -10.50
C VAL A 160 -41.11 -15.74 -10.88
N ARG A 161 -39.90 -15.20 -10.70
CA ARG A 161 -38.64 -15.93 -10.96
C ARG A 161 -38.49 -17.11 -10.00
N GLY A 162 -38.78 -16.91 -8.71
CA GLY A 162 -38.77 -17.97 -7.70
C GLY A 162 -39.75 -19.09 -8.01
N LEU A 163 -41.00 -18.75 -8.34
CA LEU A 163 -42.03 -19.72 -8.73
C LEU A 163 -41.67 -20.51 -9.99
N ARG A 164 -41.02 -19.88 -10.98
CA ARG A 164 -40.57 -20.58 -12.20
C ARG A 164 -39.39 -21.54 -11.97
N HIS A 165 -38.59 -21.28 -10.94
CA HIS A 165 -37.45 -22.11 -10.57
C HIS A 165 -37.74 -23.11 -9.46
N MET A 166 -38.91 -23.01 -8.81
CA MET A 166 -39.30 -23.93 -7.76
C MET A 166 -39.84 -25.22 -8.37
N ASP A 167 -39.37 -26.36 -7.85
CA ASP A 167 -39.81 -27.67 -8.30
C ASP A 167 -41.28 -27.89 -7.92
N ALA A 168 -42.11 -28.31 -8.86
CA ALA A 168 -43.57 -28.36 -8.68
C ALA A 168 -44.00 -29.28 -7.52
N CYS A 169 -43.18 -30.28 -7.19
CA CYS A 169 -43.42 -31.22 -6.10
C CYS A 169 -43.17 -30.65 -4.69
N MET A 170 -42.59 -29.44 -4.59
CA MET A 170 -42.25 -28.76 -3.32
C MET A 170 -43.14 -27.53 -3.06
N ALA A 171 -44.13 -27.29 -3.91
CA ALA A 171 -45.16 -26.28 -3.66
C ALA A 171 -46.15 -26.79 -2.59
N PRO A 172 -46.58 -25.93 -1.64
CA PRO A 172 -47.57 -26.30 -0.62
C PRO A 172 -48.96 -26.59 -1.20
#